data_AF-A0A091TU03-F1
#
_entry.id   AF-A0A091TU03-F1
#
_cell.length_a   1.000
_cell.length_b   1.000
_cell.length_c   1.000
_cell.angle_alpha   90.00
_cell.angle_beta   90.00
_cell.angle_gamma   90.00
#
_symmetry.space_group_name_H-M   'P 1'
#
loop_
_entity.id
_entity.type
_entity.pdbx_description
1 polymer ?
#
loop_
_entity_poly.entity_id
_entity_poly.type
_entity_poly.pdbx_seq_one_letter_code
_entity_poly.pdbx_strand_id
1 'polypeptide(L)'
;REHPRWGASNTALARWLPPAYEDGLSQPRGWDPSVQYNGVQLPLVREVTKKIIHASNEAVTEDNLYSDIIMVWGQYIDHDIAFTPQSTSRTTFLTGMECQMTCEKQNPCFPIKVTTNDTLTAGMDCLPFYRSSPACGTGDHGTLFGNLSALNPRQQINGLTSFLDASTIYGSTPAVENKLRNFTSKEGLLRVNVKYYDNHREYLPFTDQIPSPCAQDPNASEGERIECFMAGDSRSSEVTSLAAMHTLWLREHNRLARALKNINSHWTAETVYQEARKIVGALHQIITLRDYIPKIIGTDAFNLYIGLYTGYDPTMNPTVSNVFSTAAFRFGHATIQPIVRRLNAQYLDDPELPNLHLHEVFFSPWRLIKEGGLDPLLRGLLAHSAKLQVQDQLLNEELTEKLFVLSNNGSLDLASLNLQRGRDHGLPGLLIFLEF
;
A
#
# COMPACT_ATOMS: atom_id res chain seq x y z
N ARG A 1 -3.60 -4.55 30.67
CA ARG A 1 -3.72 -5.24 29.36
C ARG A 1 -2.83 -6.46 29.40
N GLU A 2 -3.38 -7.65 29.16
CA GLU A 2 -2.66 -8.92 29.27
C GLU A 2 -1.69 -9.16 28.10
N HIS A 3 -2.03 -8.66 26.91
CA HIS A 3 -1.21 -8.78 25.69
C HIS A 3 -0.88 -7.40 25.07
N PRO A 4 0.08 -6.64 25.63
CA PRO A 4 0.35 -5.26 25.20
C PRO A 4 0.96 -5.13 23.80
N ARG A 5 1.47 -6.22 23.20
CA ARG A 5 2.08 -6.22 21.86
C ARG A 5 1.11 -6.56 20.73
N TRP A 6 -0.10 -6.99 21.05
CA TRP A 6 -1.10 -7.34 20.05
C TRP A 6 -1.54 -6.13 19.24
N GLY A 7 -1.43 -6.25 17.91
CA GLY A 7 -1.72 -5.16 16.97
C GLY A 7 -0.71 -4.01 16.97
N ALA A 8 0.40 -4.11 17.72
CA ALA A 8 1.45 -3.09 17.74
C ALA A 8 2.27 -3.11 16.44
N SER A 9 2.78 -1.94 16.05
CA SER A 9 3.66 -1.81 14.89
C SER A 9 5.01 -2.51 15.08
N ASN A 10 5.66 -2.83 13.98
CA ASN A 10 6.95 -3.54 13.92
C ASN A 10 6.93 -4.91 14.62
N THR A 11 5.78 -5.60 14.55
CA THR A 11 5.61 -6.97 15.04
C THR A 11 5.32 -7.93 13.90
N ALA A 12 5.44 -9.24 14.14
CA ALA A 12 5.15 -10.24 13.13
C ALA A 12 3.65 -10.27 12.78
N LEU A 13 3.35 -10.44 11.50
CA LEU A 13 1.99 -10.73 11.02
C LEU A 13 1.47 -12.01 11.64
N ALA A 14 0.16 -12.06 11.93
CA ALA A 14 -0.47 -13.28 12.42
C ALA A 14 -0.53 -14.36 11.33
N ARG A 15 -0.38 -15.64 11.72
CA ARG A 15 -0.57 -16.80 10.83
C ARG A 15 -1.88 -17.48 11.22
N TRP A 16 -2.85 -17.50 10.30
CA TRP A 16 -4.06 -18.32 10.45
C TRP A 16 -3.83 -19.77 10.04
N LEU A 17 -2.88 -19.98 9.12
CA LEU A 17 -2.40 -21.28 8.70
C LEU A 17 -0.86 -21.32 8.77
N PRO A 18 -0.25 -22.50 9.01
CA PRO A 18 1.20 -22.65 8.97
C PRO A 18 1.81 -22.18 7.64
N PRO A 19 3.02 -21.59 7.66
CA PRO A 19 3.71 -21.20 6.43
C PRO A 19 4.10 -22.41 5.58
N ALA A 20 3.99 -22.26 4.26
CA ALA A 20 4.37 -23.25 3.25
C ALA A 20 5.61 -22.78 2.47
N TYR A 21 6.78 -23.01 3.06
CA TYR A 21 8.10 -22.81 2.43
C TYR A 21 8.61 -24.09 1.76
N GLU A 22 9.44 -23.97 0.73
CA GLU A 22 10.01 -25.10 -0.03
C GLU A 22 10.89 -26.00 0.84
N ASP A 23 11.68 -25.40 1.74
CA ASP A 23 12.55 -26.06 2.72
C ASP A 23 11.89 -26.20 4.11
N GLY A 24 10.61 -25.82 4.24
CA GLY A 24 9.90 -25.75 5.51
C GLY A 24 10.37 -24.65 6.48
N LEU A 25 11.34 -23.81 6.10
CA LEU A 25 11.95 -22.81 6.98
C LEU A 25 11.85 -21.39 6.39
N SER A 26 12.45 -21.13 5.23
CA SER A 26 12.58 -19.77 4.71
C SER A 26 12.63 -19.67 3.19
N GLN A 27 12.97 -20.73 2.45
CA GLN A 27 13.08 -20.69 1.00
C GLN A 27 11.68 -20.67 0.37
N PRO A 28 11.33 -19.63 -0.41
CA PRO A 28 10.01 -19.52 -1.01
C PRO A 28 9.79 -20.60 -2.07
N ARG A 29 8.53 -20.99 -2.27
CA ARG A 29 8.20 -22.00 -3.27
C ARG A 29 8.59 -21.56 -4.69
N GLY A 30 9.22 -22.46 -5.44
CA GLY A 30 9.77 -22.17 -6.77
C GLY A 30 11.16 -21.55 -6.70
N TRP A 31 11.89 -21.76 -5.60
CA TRP A 31 13.29 -21.35 -5.47
C TRP A 31 14.19 -22.31 -6.25
N ASP A 32 14.10 -23.60 -5.99
CA ASP A 32 14.75 -24.66 -6.76
C ASP A 32 13.88 -25.05 -7.98
N PRO A 33 14.38 -24.93 -9.23
CA PRO A 33 13.64 -25.33 -10.43
C PRO A 33 13.39 -26.84 -10.54
N SER A 34 14.06 -27.68 -9.75
CA SER A 34 13.87 -29.14 -9.75
C SER A 34 12.69 -29.59 -8.87
N VAL A 35 12.26 -28.76 -7.93
CA VAL A 35 11.21 -29.11 -6.97
C VAL A 35 9.82 -29.07 -7.65
N GLN A 36 9.04 -30.10 -7.35
CA GLN A 36 7.66 -30.24 -7.83
C GLN A 36 6.68 -30.18 -6.65
N TYR A 37 5.50 -29.63 -6.93
CA TYR A 37 4.40 -29.46 -6.00
C TYR A 37 3.22 -30.26 -6.54
N ASN A 38 2.86 -31.37 -5.90
CA ASN A 38 1.86 -32.31 -6.40
C ASN A 38 2.19 -32.82 -7.82
N GLY A 39 3.46 -33.12 -8.09
CA GLY A 39 3.92 -33.68 -9.36
C GLY A 39 4.10 -32.67 -10.49
N VAL A 40 3.92 -31.36 -10.24
CA VAL A 40 4.11 -30.30 -11.25
C VAL A 40 5.03 -29.18 -10.75
N GLN A 41 5.76 -28.55 -11.66
CA GLN A 41 6.49 -27.33 -11.35
C GLN A 41 5.53 -26.14 -11.24
N LEU A 42 5.84 -25.19 -10.36
CA LEU A 42 5.07 -23.95 -10.31
C LEU A 42 5.28 -23.13 -11.58
N PRO A 43 4.22 -22.54 -12.16
CA PRO A 43 4.35 -21.71 -13.35
C PRO A 43 5.19 -20.46 -13.04
N LEU A 44 5.82 -19.90 -14.08
CA LEU A 44 6.42 -18.56 -13.98
C LEU A 44 5.29 -17.56 -13.71
N VAL A 45 5.44 -16.73 -12.68
CA VAL A 45 4.38 -15.79 -12.29
C VAL A 45 4.05 -14.81 -13.42
N ARG A 46 5.04 -14.44 -14.23
CA ARG A 46 4.86 -13.59 -15.43
C ARG A 46 4.01 -14.26 -16.50
N GLU A 47 4.18 -15.57 -16.70
CA GLU A 47 3.34 -16.31 -17.66
C GLU A 47 1.90 -16.43 -17.17
N VAL A 48 1.68 -16.53 -15.84
CA VAL A 48 0.34 -16.46 -15.25
C VAL A 48 -0.27 -15.08 -15.52
N THR A 49 0.49 -14.00 -15.36
CA THR A 49 -0.02 -12.66 -15.69
C THR A 49 -0.47 -12.59 -17.14
N LYS A 50 0.42 -12.92 -18.09
CA LYS A 50 0.17 -12.76 -19.53
C LYS A 50 -1.00 -13.60 -20.05
N LYS A 51 -1.24 -14.78 -19.45
CA LYS A 51 -2.24 -15.73 -19.95
C LYS A 51 -3.58 -15.67 -19.22
N ILE A 52 -3.61 -15.14 -17.99
CA ILE A 52 -4.81 -15.22 -17.14
C ILE A 52 -5.22 -13.85 -16.60
N ILE A 53 -4.27 -12.98 -16.22
CA ILE A 53 -4.58 -11.79 -15.43
C ILE A 53 -4.65 -10.52 -16.28
N HIS A 54 -3.78 -10.42 -17.27
CA HIS A 54 -3.64 -9.23 -18.11
C HIS A 54 -4.91 -8.95 -18.91
N ALA A 55 -5.29 -7.67 -18.96
CA ALA A 55 -6.25 -7.12 -19.90
C ALA A 55 -5.77 -5.79 -20.48
N SER A 56 -6.15 -5.50 -21.73
CA SER A 56 -5.87 -4.19 -22.33
C SER A 56 -6.73 -3.10 -21.67
N ASN A 57 -6.28 -1.85 -21.79
CA ASN A 57 -7.01 -0.72 -21.21
C ASN A 57 -8.42 -0.56 -21.79
N GLU A 58 -8.61 -0.87 -23.08
CA GLU A 58 -9.87 -0.75 -23.81
C GLU A 58 -10.88 -1.84 -23.42
N ALA A 59 -10.40 -2.96 -22.88
CA ALA A 59 -11.25 -4.07 -22.47
C ALA A 59 -11.94 -3.80 -21.12
N VAL A 60 -11.46 -2.83 -20.34
CA VAL A 60 -11.90 -2.59 -18.96
C VAL A 60 -13.40 -2.26 -18.88
N THR A 61 -14.14 -3.07 -18.12
CA THR A 61 -15.55 -2.83 -17.81
C THR A 61 -15.72 -1.90 -16.60
N GLU A 62 -16.62 -0.93 -16.70
CA GLU A 62 -16.97 -0.02 -15.61
C GLU A 62 -18.02 -0.62 -14.65
N ASP A 63 -17.88 -0.33 -13.37
CA ASP A 63 -18.84 -0.69 -12.32
C ASP A 63 -19.98 0.35 -12.27
N ASN A 64 -21.21 -0.09 -12.52
CA ASN A 64 -22.37 0.79 -12.56
C ASN A 64 -22.99 1.11 -11.19
N LEU A 65 -22.47 0.52 -10.10
CA LEU A 65 -22.97 0.70 -8.74
C LEU A 65 -22.06 1.57 -7.89
N TYR A 66 -20.76 1.55 -8.15
CA TYR A 66 -19.77 2.20 -7.30
C TYR A 66 -18.88 3.19 -8.04
N SER A 67 -18.65 4.34 -7.42
CA SER A 67 -17.69 5.33 -7.92
C SER A 67 -16.25 4.93 -7.59
N ASP A 68 -15.29 5.45 -8.36
CA ASP A 68 -13.87 5.09 -8.28
C ASP A 68 -13.23 5.40 -6.90
N ILE A 69 -13.83 6.30 -6.12
CA ILE A 69 -13.43 6.57 -4.73
C ILE A 69 -13.43 5.30 -3.86
N ILE A 70 -14.22 4.26 -4.19
CA ILE A 70 -14.24 3.01 -3.42
C ILE A 70 -12.87 2.30 -3.49
N MET A 71 -12.22 2.34 -4.64
CA MET A 71 -10.89 1.77 -4.83
C MET A 71 -9.84 2.57 -4.05
N VAL A 72 -9.89 3.90 -4.14
CA VAL A 72 -8.94 4.79 -3.43
C VAL A 72 -9.10 4.67 -1.91
N TRP A 73 -10.32 4.55 -1.40
CA TRP A 73 -10.58 4.31 0.02
C TRP A 73 -10.00 2.96 0.47
N GLY A 74 -10.17 1.91 -0.34
CA GLY A 74 -9.60 0.60 -0.08
C GLY A 74 -8.07 0.62 0.06
N GLN A 75 -7.37 1.26 -0.89
CA GLN A 75 -5.92 1.43 -0.82
C GLN A 75 -5.51 2.27 0.41
N TYR A 76 -6.21 3.37 0.67
CA TYR A 76 -5.92 4.25 1.80
C TYR A 76 -6.06 3.52 3.15
N ILE A 77 -7.09 2.67 3.31
CA ILE A 77 -7.29 1.90 4.54
C ILE A 77 -6.37 0.67 4.64
N ASP A 78 -5.96 0.03 3.53
CA ASP A 78 -4.88 -0.96 3.57
C ASP A 78 -3.63 -0.37 4.21
N HIS A 79 -3.32 0.88 3.82
CA HIS A 79 -2.18 1.63 4.32
C HIS A 79 -2.32 2.09 5.78
N ASP A 80 -3.48 1.86 6.42
CA ASP A 80 -3.67 2.09 7.86
C ASP A 80 -3.33 0.86 8.69
N ILE A 81 -3.50 -0.34 8.13
CA ILE A 81 -3.49 -1.60 8.89
C ILE A 81 -2.30 -2.50 8.55
N ALA A 82 -1.70 -2.36 7.36
CA ALA A 82 -0.61 -3.23 6.93
C ALA A 82 0.45 -2.52 6.06
N PHE A 83 1.71 -2.74 6.42
CA PHE A 83 2.87 -2.49 5.56
C PHE A 83 3.93 -3.54 5.83
N THR A 84 4.31 -4.31 4.82
CA THR A 84 5.46 -5.22 4.95
C THR A 84 6.70 -4.57 4.35
N PRO A 85 7.65 -4.09 5.17
CA PRO A 85 8.87 -3.49 4.65
C PRO A 85 9.69 -4.54 3.89
N GLN A 86 10.27 -4.14 2.77
CA GLN A 86 11.29 -4.95 2.07
C GLN A 86 12.58 -5.00 2.88
N SER A 87 13.48 -5.93 2.54
CA SER A 87 14.84 -5.95 3.08
C SER A 87 15.51 -4.59 2.92
N THR A 88 16.19 -4.11 3.96
CA THR A 88 16.98 -2.87 3.91
C THR A 88 18.20 -3.01 3.00
N SER A 89 18.77 -4.22 2.90
CA SER A 89 19.79 -4.53 1.89
C SER A 89 19.13 -4.69 0.52
N ARG A 90 19.74 -4.08 -0.49
CA ARG A 90 19.40 -4.25 -1.92
C ARG A 90 20.40 -5.12 -2.68
N THR A 91 21.48 -5.51 -2.02
CA THR A 91 22.52 -6.36 -2.58
C THR A 91 22.41 -7.79 -2.09
N THR A 92 22.82 -8.74 -2.94
CA THR A 92 22.96 -10.15 -2.62
C THR A 92 23.94 -10.36 -1.47
N PHE A 93 23.64 -11.29 -0.57
CA PHE A 93 24.43 -11.48 0.65
C PHE A 93 25.86 -12.01 0.39
N LEU A 94 26.08 -12.88 -0.61
CA LEU A 94 27.40 -13.48 -0.86
C LEU A 94 28.20 -12.69 -1.89
N THR A 95 27.57 -12.23 -2.96
CA THR A 95 28.27 -11.60 -4.09
C THR A 95 28.26 -10.06 -4.03
N GLY A 96 27.41 -9.45 -3.19
CA GLY A 96 27.30 -7.99 -3.09
C GLY A 96 26.69 -7.31 -4.33
N MET A 97 26.12 -8.08 -5.25
CA MET A 97 25.48 -7.56 -6.46
C MET A 97 24.09 -7.01 -6.16
N GLU A 98 23.74 -5.86 -6.71
CA GLU A 98 22.36 -5.32 -6.63
C GLU A 98 21.36 -6.30 -7.26
N CYS A 99 20.21 -6.55 -6.61
CA CYS A 99 19.18 -7.45 -7.15
C CYS A 99 18.60 -7.01 -8.50
N GLN A 100 18.84 -5.75 -8.89
CA GLN A 100 18.48 -5.21 -10.21
C GLN A 100 19.44 -5.59 -11.32
N MET A 101 20.66 -5.99 -10.95
CA MET A 101 21.73 -6.31 -11.89
C MET A 101 21.97 -7.82 -11.99
N THR A 102 21.19 -8.65 -11.27
CA THR A 102 21.32 -10.11 -11.29
C THR A 102 19.97 -10.81 -11.30
N CYS A 103 19.90 -11.94 -12.02
CA CYS A 103 18.78 -12.89 -11.96
C CYS A 103 19.07 -14.08 -11.02
N GLU A 104 20.14 -13.99 -10.23
CA GLU A 104 20.48 -15.00 -9.23
C GLU A 104 19.49 -14.96 -8.06
N LYS A 105 19.03 -16.15 -7.65
CA LYS A 105 18.25 -16.32 -6.42
C LYS A 105 19.20 -16.38 -5.24
N GLN A 106 19.38 -15.26 -4.56
CA GLN A 106 20.21 -15.15 -3.37
C GLN A 106 19.63 -14.07 -2.47
N ASN A 107 19.38 -14.39 -1.19
CA ASN A 107 18.82 -13.43 -0.23
C ASN A 107 19.57 -12.09 -0.29
N PRO A 108 18.85 -10.94 -0.39
CA PRO A 108 17.39 -10.77 -0.37
C PRO A 108 16.72 -10.82 -1.75
N CYS A 109 17.44 -11.15 -2.83
CA CYS A 109 16.94 -11.22 -4.19
C CYS A 109 16.14 -12.51 -4.45
N PHE A 110 14.91 -12.35 -4.96
CA PHE A 110 14.09 -13.47 -5.44
C PHE A 110 13.45 -13.11 -6.79
N PRO A 111 14.28 -12.92 -7.84
CA PRO A 111 13.86 -12.32 -9.10
C PRO A 111 12.75 -13.12 -9.80
N ILE A 112 11.89 -12.41 -10.50
CA ILE A 112 10.79 -12.98 -11.28
C ILE A 112 11.34 -13.37 -12.65
N LYS A 113 11.55 -14.66 -12.87
CA LYS A 113 11.99 -15.18 -14.16
C LYS A 113 10.94 -14.90 -15.24
N VAL A 114 11.40 -14.48 -16.41
CA VAL A 114 10.56 -14.23 -17.59
C VAL A 114 11.05 -15.03 -18.80
N THR A 115 10.29 -15.01 -19.88
CA THR A 115 10.67 -15.66 -21.14
C THR A 115 11.54 -14.72 -21.99
N THR A 116 12.34 -15.27 -22.91
CA THR A 116 13.39 -14.55 -23.66
C THR A 116 12.91 -13.38 -24.52
N ASN A 117 11.60 -13.25 -24.75
CA ASN A 117 10.96 -12.19 -25.56
C ASN A 117 10.04 -11.29 -24.73
N ASP A 118 10.17 -11.27 -23.40
CA ASP A 118 9.33 -10.41 -22.57
C ASP A 118 9.72 -8.93 -22.70
N THR A 119 8.73 -8.09 -22.97
CA THR A 119 8.87 -6.66 -23.26
C THR A 119 9.32 -5.83 -22.07
N LEU A 120 9.16 -6.34 -20.84
CA LEU A 120 9.57 -5.63 -19.62
C LEU A 120 11.04 -5.83 -19.27
N THR A 121 11.76 -6.63 -20.05
CA THR A 121 13.17 -6.89 -19.80
C THR A 121 14.04 -5.77 -20.34
N ALA A 122 14.84 -5.14 -19.49
CA ALA A 122 15.93 -4.26 -19.91
C ALA A 122 17.15 -5.09 -20.40
N GLY A 123 16.91 -6.15 -21.16
CA GLY A 123 17.93 -7.10 -21.62
C GLY A 123 18.33 -8.20 -20.62
N MET A 124 17.54 -8.42 -19.55
CA MET A 124 17.75 -9.49 -18.56
C MET A 124 16.64 -10.53 -18.59
N ASP A 125 16.94 -11.79 -18.27
CA ASP A 125 15.95 -12.88 -18.21
C ASP A 125 15.03 -12.84 -16.96
N CYS A 126 14.92 -11.71 -16.27
CA CYS A 126 14.09 -11.55 -15.08
C CYS A 126 13.69 -10.09 -14.79
N LEU A 127 12.65 -9.93 -13.95
CA LEU A 127 12.32 -8.68 -13.27
C LEU A 127 12.84 -8.70 -11.83
N PRO A 128 13.36 -7.58 -11.31
CA PRO A 128 13.88 -7.52 -9.95
C PRO A 128 12.77 -7.69 -8.91
N PHE A 129 13.06 -8.45 -7.86
CA PHE A 129 12.17 -8.62 -6.72
C PHE A 129 12.99 -8.82 -5.44
N TYR A 130 12.62 -8.06 -4.41
CA TYR A 130 13.24 -8.08 -3.10
C TYR A 130 12.32 -8.76 -2.11
N ARG A 131 12.85 -9.73 -1.38
CA ARG A 131 12.14 -10.41 -0.29
C ARG A 131 11.79 -9.43 0.83
N SER A 132 10.64 -9.67 1.45
CA SER A 132 10.17 -8.93 2.61
C SER A 132 11.09 -9.15 3.81
N SER A 133 11.28 -8.11 4.64
CA SER A 133 12.07 -8.21 5.85
C SER A 133 11.53 -9.29 6.80
N PRO A 134 12.37 -10.18 7.33
CA PRO A 134 11.94 -11.21 8.27
C PRO A 134 11.72 -10.60 9.67
N ALA A 135 10.77 -11.14 10.41
CA ALA A 135 10.66 -10.90 11.84
C ALA A 135 11.90 -11.47 12.56
N CYS A 136 12.41 -10.73 13.54
CA CYS A 136 13.61 -11.10 14.28
C CYS A 136 13.48 -12.51 14.88
N GLY A 137 14.54 -13.31 14.76
CA GLY A 137 14.59 -14.68 15.29
C GLY A 137 13.80 -15.73 14.50
N THR A 138 13.30 -15.42 13.29
CA THR A 138 12.58 -16.37 12.42
C THR A 138 13.36 -16.69 11.14
N GLY A 139 13.07 -17.84 10.52
CA GLY A 139 13.75 -18.30 9.31
C GLY A 139 15.25 -18.52 9.56
N ASP A 140 16.08 -18.22 8.56
CA ASP A 140 17.54 -18.39 8.64
C ASP A 140 18.17 -17.63 9.82
N HIS A 141 17.59 -16.48 10.21
CA HIS A 141 18.05 -15.69 11.35
C HIS A 141 17.72 -16.33 12.70
N GLY A 142 16.80 -17.31 12.76
CA GLY A 142 16.47 -18.01 14.01
C GLY A 142 17.64 -18.77 14.61
N THR A 143 18.58 -19.23 13.77
CA THR A 143 19.83 -19.90 14.19
C THR A 143 20.73 -19.03 15.06
N LEU A 144 20.60 -17.70 14.99
CA LEU A 144 21.41 -16.73 15.74
C LEU A 144 20.81 -16.36 17.11
N PHE A 145 19.51 -16.63 17.34
CA PHE A 145 18.76 -16.08 18.48
C PHE A 145 17.98 -17.11 19.33
N GLY A 146 18.03 -18.42 19.03
CA GLY A 146 17.27 -19.40 19.81
C GLY A 146 17.59 -20.88 19.54
N ASN A 147 17.05 -21.73 20.42
CA ASN A 147 17.29 -23.17 20.51
C ASN A 147 17.01 -23.91 19.18
N LEU A 148 18.04 -24.53 18.60
CA LEU A 148 18.01 -25.25 17.30
C LEU A 148 17.00 -26.42 17.25
N SER A 149 16.40 -26.79 18.39
CA SER A 149 15.50 -27.94 18.53
C SER A 149 14.07 -27.72 18.01
N ALA A 150 13.65 -26.47 17.75
CA ALA A 150 12.34 -26.17 17.16
C ALA A 150 12.50 -25.32 15.90
N LEU A 151 12.11 -25.86 14.74
CA LEU A 151 11.98 -25.09 13.50
C LEU A 151 11.10 -23.87 13.75
N ASN A 152 11.63 -22.67 13.49
CA ASN A 152 10.89 -21.41 13.56
C ASN A 152 10.82 -20.77 12.17
N PRO A 153 9.83 -21.12 11.34
CA PRO A 153 9.75 -20.66 9.95
C PRO A 153 9.66 -19.14 9.85
N ARG A 154 10.16 -18.60 8.73
CA ARG A 154 10.22 -17.16 8.45
C ARG A 154 8.85 -16.51 8.61
N GLN A 155 8.79 -15.45 9.42
CA GLN A 155 7.63 -14.57 9.52
C GLN A 155 7.97 -13.20 8.95
N GLN A 156 6.96 -12.48 8.46
CA GLN A 156 7.12 -11.12 7.96
C GLN A 156 6.60 -10.11 8.97
N ILE A 157 7.21 -8.93 8.98
CA ILE A 157 6.86 -7.84 9.88
C ILE A 157 5.71 -7.02 9.28
N ASN A 158 4.78 -6.59 10.14
CA ASN A 158 3.94 -5.42 9.86
C ASN A 158 4.60 -4.18 10.46
N GLY A 159 4.98 -3.21 9.62
CA GLY A 159 5.54 -1.94 10.04
C GLY A 159 4.50 -0.97 10.62
N LEU A 160 3.21 -1.26 10.50
CA LEU A 160 2.10 -0.44 10.98
C LEU A 160 1.39 -1.04 12.18
N THR A 161 0.60 -0.22 12.88
CA THR A 161 -0.43 -0.70 13.81
C THR A 161 -1.46 -1.53 13.03
N SER A 162 -2.03 -2.56 13.65
CA SER A 162 -3.09 -3.37 13.00
C SER A 162 -4.50 -2.79 13.19
N PHE A 163 -4.61 -1.70 13.93
CA PHE A 163 -5.89 -1.05 14.23
C PHE A 163 -6.25 -0.07 13.12
N LEU A 164 -7.55 0.13 12.90
CA LEU A 164 -8.06 1.28 12.15
C LEU A 164 -7.96 2.52 13.05
N ASP A 165 -6.80 3.16 13.09
CA ASP A 165 -6.47 4.25 14.01
C ASP A 165 -5.92 5.51 13.31
N ALA A 166 -6.02 5.56 11.98
CA ALA A 166 -5.55 6.65 11.13
C ALA A 166 -4.02 6.87 11.23
N SER A 167 -3.26 5.81 11.45
CA SER A 167 -1.80 5.77 11.34
C SER A 167 -1.30 6.24 9.96
N THR A 168 -2.11 6.19 8.90
CA THR A 168 -1.84 6.84 7.60
C THR A 168 -1.55 8.34 7.71
N ILE A 169 -2.08 9.00 8.74
CA ILE A 169 -1.92 10.43 9.03
C ILE A 169 -0.91 10.65 10.14
N TYR A 170 -0.99 9.85 11.21
CA TYR A 170 -0.28 10.11 12.46
C TYR A 170 1.04 9.34 12.60
N GLY A 171 1.25 8.35 11.74
CA GLY A 171 2.39 7.45 11.79
C GLY A 171 2.23 6.33 12.82
N SER A 172 2.98 5.26 12.59
CA SER A 172 2.99 4.06 13.45
C SER A 172 4.16 4.02 14.43
N THR A 173 4.95 5.09 14.53
CA THR A 173 6.06 5.21 15.49
C THR A 173 6.14 6.63 16.07
N PRO A 174 6.62 6.80 17.31
CA PRO A 174 6.81 8.13 17.90
C PRO A 174 7.71 9.05 17.06
N ALA A 175 8.70 8.48 16.37
CA ALA A 175 9.61 9.25 15.53
C ALA A 175 8.89 9.86 14.31
N VAL A 176 8.01 9.10 13.65
CA VAL A 176 7.21 9.60 12.53
C VAL A 176 6.15 10.59 13.02
N GLU A 177 5.46 10.27 14.11
CA GLU A 177 4.47 11.15 14.73
C GLU A 177 5.07 12.53 15.05
N ASN A 178 6.25 12.57 15.69
CA ASN A 178 6.94 13.81 16.01
C ASN A 178 7.34 14.60 14.75
N LYS A 179 7.70 13.93 13.66
CA LYS A 179 8.04 14.64 12.41
C LYS A 179 6.84 15.27 11.74
N LEU A 180 5.64 14.75 11.95
CA LEU A 180 4.41 15.19 11.30
C LEU A 180 3.70 16.31 12.07
N ARG A 181 3.99 16.46 13.37
CA ARG A 181 3.34 17.45 14.24
C ARG A 181 3.98 18.84 14.13
N ASN A 182 3.14 19.87 14.17
CA ASN A 182 3.58 21.26 14.25
C ASN A 182 3.68 21.71 15.71
N PHE A 183 4.86 21.55 16.30
CA PHE A 183 5.12 21.94 17.69
C PHE A 183 5.28 23.46 17.92
N THR A 184 5.31 24.28 16.86
CA THR A 184 5.35 25.75 17.03
C THR A 184 3.95 26.34 17.23
N SER A 185 2.90 25.61 16.84
CA SER A 185 1.51 26.01 17.04
C SER A 185 0.99 25.60 18.42
N LYS A 186 0.20 26.48 19.03
CA LYS A 186 -0.56 26.17 20.26
C LYS A 186 -1.89 25.45 19.99
N GLU A 187 -2.20 25.18 18.73
CA GLU A 187 -3.47 24.61 18.29
C GLU A 187 -3.39 23.10 18.03
N GLY A 188 -2.26 22.45 18.28
CA GLY A 188 -2.13 20.99 18.11
C GLY A 188 -2.19 20.51 16.65
N LEU A 189 -1.69 21.33 15.71
CA LEU A 189 -1.76 21.05 14.26
C LEU A 189 -0.75 20.02 13.78
N LEU A 190 -1.01 19.46 12.61
CA LEU A 190 -0.01 18.80 11.76
C LEU A 190 0.78 19.85 10.95
N ARG A 191 2.02 19.50 10.58
CA ARG A 191 2.84 20.28 9.65
C ARG A 191 2.21 20.23 8.26
N VAL A 192 2.39 21.31 7.53
CA VAL A 192 1.88 21.49 6.17
C VAL A 192 3.01 21.89 5.24
N ASN A 193 2.76 21.83 3.94
CA ASN A 193 3.68 22.39 2.96
C ASN A 193 3.86 23.90 3.20
N VAL A 194 5.10 24.36 3.16
CA VAL A 194 5.44 25.78 3.37
C VAL A 194 5.64 26.54 2.05
N LYS A 195 5.80 25.82 0.93
CA LYS A 195 6.12 26.39 -0.39
C LYS A 195 4.88 26.47 -1.29
N TYR A 196 3.99 25.48 -1.22
CA TYR A 196 2.85 25.36 -2.13
C TYR A 196 1.54 25.26 -1.36
N TYR A 197 0.48 25.87 -1.91
CA TYR A 197 -0.87 25.85 -1.39
C TYR A 197 -1.87 25.61 -2.54
N ASP A 198 -2.96 24.94 -2.24
CA ASP A 198 -4.06 24.65 -3.15
C ASP A 198 -5.19 25.66 -2.91
N ASN A 199 -5.19 26.80 -3.60
CA ASN A 199 -6.20 27.84 -3.40
C ASN A 199 -6.36 28.23 -1.91
N HIS A 200 -5.23 28.54 -1.25
CA HIS A 200 -5.10 28.81 0.19
C HIS A 200 -5.35 27.62 1.13
N ARG A 201 -5.52 26.40 0.59
CA ARG A 201 -5.61 25.17 1.38
C ARG A 201 -4.27 24.44 1.43
N GLU A 202 -4.12 23.65 2.48
CA GLU A 202 -2.86 23.01 2.85
C GLU A 202 -2.56 21.79 1.96
N TYR A 203 -1.29 21.62 1.59
CA TYR A 203 -0.76 20.34 1.11
C TYR A 203 0.01 19.64 2.24
N LEU A 204 0.23 18.33 2.07
CA LEU A 204 1.18 17.59 2.89
C LEU A 204 2.58 18.23 2.83
N PRO A 205 3.36 18.20 3.92
CA PRO A 205 4.76 18.62 3.89
C PRO A 205 5.56 17.70 2.97
N PHE A 206 6.70 18.18 2.48
CA PHE A 206 7.64 17.34 1.75
C PHE A 206 8.49 16.47 2.68
N THR A 207 9.02 15.36 2.16
CA THR A 207 9.98 14.51 2.86
C THR A 207 11.27 15.26 3.18
N ASP A 208 11.89 14.97 4.33
CA ASP A 208 13.18 15.59 4.71
C ASP A 208 14.36 15.10 3.85
N GLN A 209 14.25 13.91 3.23
CA GLN A 209 15.28 13.34 2.37
C GLN A 209 15.14 13.87 0.95
N ILE A 210 16.06 14.76 0.57
CA ILE A 210 16.09 15.46 -0.70
C ILE A 210 17.45 15.23 -1.37
N PRO A 211 17.51 14.93 -2.68
CA PRO A 211 16.37 14.72 -3.58
C PRO A 211 15.63 13.42 -3.24
N SER A 212 14.30 13.51 -3.17
CA SER A 212 13.44 12.32 -3.06
C SER A 212 13.44 11.55 -4.40
N PRO A 213 12.93 10.31 -4.44
CA PRO A 213 12.89 9.54 -5.69
C PRO A 213 11.65 9.84 -6.55
N CYS A 214 10.73 10.70 -6.11
CA CYS A 214 9.52 11.03 -6.87
C CYS A 214 9.85 11.62 -8.25
N ALA A 215 9.05 11.26 -9.25
CA ALA A 215 9.14 11.74 -10.61
C ALA A 215 8.98 13.27 -10.66
N GLN A 216 9.70 13.90 -11.58
CA GLN A 216 9.72 15.36 -11.76
C GLN A 216 9.00 15.76 -13.05
N ASP A 217 8.51 17.00 -13.05
CA ASP A 217 7.92 17.63 -14.21
C ASP A 217 8.99 17.81 -15.32
N PRO A 218 8.83 17.18 -16.50
CA PRO A 218 9.82 17.26 -17.57
C PRO A 218 9.95 18.67 -18.15
N ASN A 219 8.97 19.55 -17.92
CA ASN A 219 8.93 20.93 -18.40
C ASN A 219 9.32 21.94 -17.29
N ALA A 220 9.74 21.48 -16.12
CA ALA A 220 10.12 22.37 -15.03
C ALA A 220 11.37 23.20 -15.38
N SER A 221 11.36 24.46 -14.97
CA SER A 221 12.55 25.33 -14.99
C SER A 221 13.68 24.72 -14.15
N GLU A 222 14.93 24.95 -14.56
CA GLU A 222 16.11 24.47 -13.84
C GLU A 222 16.04 24.82 -12.34
N GLY A 223 16.14 23.81 -11.49
CA GLY A 223 16.14 23.95 -10.02
C GLY A 223 14.77 23.90 -9.34
N GLU A 224 13.64 23.87 -10.07
CA GLU A 224 12.34 23.63 -9.46
C GLU A 224 12.08 22.12 -9.27
N ARG A 225 12.25 21.64 -8.04
CA ARG A 225 11.99 20.24 -7.66
C ARG A 225 10.73 20.14 -6.80
N ILE A 226 9.88 19.15 -7.08
CA ILE A 226 8.72 18.78 -6.24
C ILE A 226 9.01 17.43 -5.58
N GLU A 227 9.17 17.44 -4.26
CA GLU A 227 9.48 16.23 -3.50
C GLU A 227 8.26 15.33 -3.28
N CYS A 228 8.52 14.08 -2.92
CA CYS A 228 7.49 13.22 -2.32
C CYS A 228 6.87 13.90 -1.09
N PHE A 229 5.59 13.65 -0.88
CA PHE A 229 4.88 14.07 0.32
C PHE A 229 5.25 13.18 1.52
N MET A 230 5.30 13.79 2.69
CA MET A 230 5.45 13.12 3.97
C MET A 230 4.09 13.01 4.66
N ALA A 231 3.71 11.78 5.02
CA ALA A 231 2.52 11.46 5.81
C ALA A 231 2.86 10.40 6.87
N GLY A 232 1.85 9.88 7.56
CA GLY A 232 2.00 8.80 8.53
C GLY A 232 2.42 7.47 7.90
N ASP A 233 1.98 7.22 6.65
CA ASP A 233 2.44 6.10 5.82
C ASP A 233 3.39 6.60 4.71
N SER A 234 4.44 5.84 4.42
CA SER A 234 5.49 6.22 3.48
C SER A 234 5.09 6.12 2.00
N ARG A 235 3.93 5.52 1.69
CA ARG A 235 3.41 5.34 0.33
C ARG A 235 2.43 6.43 -0.08
N SER A 236 2.30 7.51 0.70
CA SER A 236 1.34 8.59 0.43
C SER A 236 1.49 9.26 -0.94
N SER A 237 2.65 9.13 -1.60
CA SER A 237 2.89 9.66 -2.95
C SER A 237 2.83 8.61 -4.05
N GLU A 238 2.42 7.36 -3.76
CA GLU A 238 2.39 6.27 -4.75
C GLU A 238 1.58 6.65 -5.99
N VAL A 239 0.38 7.19 -5.82
CA VAL A 239 -0.46 7.73 -6.88
C VAL A 239 -1.05 9.08 -6.43
N THR A 240 -1.32 9.99 -7.36
CA THR A 240 -1.87 11.32 -7.07
C THR A 240 -3.23 11.29 -6.34
N SER A 241 -4.10 10.33 -6.64
CA SER A 241 -5.39 10.13 -5.95
C SER A 241 -5.21 9.77 -4.47
N LEU A 242 -4.23 8.90 -4.15
CA LEU A 242 -3.86 8.56 -2.78
C LEU A 242 -3.28 9.79 -2.05
N ALA A 243 -2.38 10.54 -2.70
CA ALA A 243 -1.84 11.78 -2.15
C ALA A 243 -2.92 12.83 -1.84
N ALA A 244 -3.93 12.93 -2.71
CA ALA A 244 -5.11 13.77 -2.49
C ALA A 244 -5.91 13.30 -1.26
N MET A 245 -6.12 11.99 -1.09
CA MET A 245 -6.82 11.43 0.08
C MET A 245 -6.07 11.71 1.39
N HIS A 246 -4.75 11.49 1.44
CA HIS A 246 -3.94 11.84 2.61
C HIS A 246 -4.00 13.34 2.92
N THR A 247 -3.95 14.19 1.88
CA THR A 247 -4.05 15.66 2.05
C THR A 247 -5.42 16.08 2.58
N LEU A 248 -6.50 15.46 2.11
CA LEU A 248 -7.86 15.71 2.61
C LEU A 248 -7.97 15.45 4.11
N TRP A 249 -7.43 14.32 4.57
CA TRP A 249 -7.48 13.96 5.98
C TRP A 249 -6.55 14.79 6.88
N LEU A 250 -5.40 15.25 6.34
CA LEU A 250 -4.60 16.26 7.02
C LEU A 250 -5.40 17.56 7.22
N ARG A 251 -6.10 18.02 6.17
CA ARG A 251 -6.95 19.23 6.25
C ARG A 251 -8.04 19.05 7.29
N GLU A 252 -8.65 17.87 7.36
CA GLU A 252 -9.69 17.57 8.35
C GLU A 252 -9.14 17.58 9.79
N HIS A 253 -7.96 17.01 10.03
CA HIS A 253 -7.30 17.11 11.34
C HIS A 253 -7.09 18.57 11.74
N ASN A 254 -6.49 19.38 10.87
CA ASN A 254 -6.21 20.78 11.17
C ASN A 254 -7.49 21.62 11.33
N ARG A 255 -8.56 21.31 10.58
CA ARG A 255 -9.89 21.92 10.76
C ARG A 255 -10.47 21.60 12.13
N LEU A 256 -10.43 20.32 12.55
CA LEU A 256 -10.90 19.87 13.86
C LEU A 256 -10.09 20.49 14.98
N ALA A 257 -8.76 20.47 14.88
CA ALA A 257 -7.85 21.01 15.89
C ALA A 257 -8.11 22.51 16.14
N ARG A 258 -8.22 23.33 15.07
CA ARG A 258 -8.59 24.75 15.18
C ARG A 258 -9.95 24.95 15.84
N ALA A 259 -10.96 24.19 15.44
CA ALA A 259 -12.30 24.28 16.02
C ALA A 259 -12.32 23.90 17.51
N LEU A 260 -11.65 22.80 17.89
CA LEU A 260 -11.52 22.34 19.26
C LEU A 260 -10.78 23.34 20.13
N LYS A 261 -9.70 23.95 19.61
CA LYS A 261 -8.95 24.99 20.33
C LYS A 261 -9.78 26.26 20.53
N ASN A 262 -10.61 26.63 19.56
CA ASN A 262 -11.47 27.81 19.66
C ASN A 262 -12.57 27.61 20.73
N ILE A 263 -13.17 26.43 20.78
CA ILE A 263 -14.19 26.08 21.79
C ILE A 263 -13.54 25.87 23.18
N ASN A 264 -12.36 25.25 23.22
CA ASN A 264 -11.63 24.92 24.45
C ASN A 264 -10.29 25.67 24.50
N SER A 265 -10.36 27.00 24.67
CA SER A 265 -9.16 27.86 24.68
C SER A 265 -8.12 27.46 25.74
N HIS A 266 -8.55 26.83 26.83
CA HIS A 266 -7.73 26.32 27.93
C HIS A 266 -6.97 25.02 27.61
N TRP A 267 -7.34 24.28 26.57
CA TRP A 267 -6.66 23.03 26.22
C TRP A 267 -5.24 23.26 25.74
N THR A 268 -4.33 22.38 26.13
CA THR A 268 -2.96 22.36 25.61
C THR A 268 -2.94 21.90 24.16
N ALA A 269 -1.88 22.21 23.41
CA ALA A 269 -1.71 21.71 22.04
C ALA A 269 -1.71 20.17 21.98
N GLU A 270 -1.18 19.50 23.00
CA GLU A 270 -1.22 18.03 23.12
C GLU A 270 -2.67 17.53 23.23
N THR A 271 -3.46 18.12 24.13
CA THR A 271 -4.88 17.75 24.30
C THR A 271 -5.65 17.93 22.99
N VAL A 272 -5.47 19.06 22.31
CA VAL A 272 -6.15 19.33 21.02
C VAL A 272 -5.73 18.30 19.96
N TYR A 273 -4.43 18.03 19.85
CA TYR A 273 -3.91 17.04 18.90
C TYR A 273 -4.51 15.64 19.13
N GLN A 274 -4.52 15.16 20.39
CA GLN A 274 -5.04 13.84 20.72
C GLN A 274 -6.56 13.73 20.51
N GLU A 275 -7.32 14.77 20.83
CA GLU A 275 -8.78 14.75 20.60
C GLU A 275 -9.12 14.83 19.10
N ALA A 276 -8.41 15.66 18.33
CA ALA A 276 -8.56 15.68 16.87
C ALA A 276 -8.17 14.32 16.26
N ARG A 277 -7.05 13.72 16.69
CA ARG A 277 -6.60 12.38 16.30
C ARG A 277 -7.65 11.32 16.58
N LYS A 278 -8.24 11.33 17.78
CA LYS A 278 -9.28 10.40 18.20
C LYS A 278 -10.54 10.51 17.34
N ILE A 279 -10.99 11.73 17.03
CA ILE A 279 -12.15 11.95 16.14
C ILE A 279 -11.85 11.42 14.74
N VAL A 280 -10.68 11.73 14.18
CA VAL A 280 -10.30 11.26 12.83
C VAL A 280 -10.21 9.74 12.78
N GLY A 281 -9.61 9.09 13.78
CA GLY A 281 -9.59 7.62 13.88
C GLY A 281 -11.01 7.02 13.95
N ALA A 282 -11.92 7.64 14.71
CA ALA A 282 -13.32 7.22 14.73
C ALA A 282 -14.01 7.38 13.36
N LEU A 283 -13.72 8.46 12.62
CA LEU A 283 -14.25 8.65 11.26
C LEU A 283 -13.74 7.57 10.30
N HIS A 284 -12.47 7.16 10.40
CA HIS A 284 -11.92 6.05 9.61
C HIS A 284 -12.65 4.74 9.89
N GLN A 285 -12.88 4.43 11.18
CA GLN A 285 -13.64 3.24 11.59
C GLN A 285 -15.08 3.27 11.09
N ILE A 286 -15.78 4.41 11.23
CA ILE A 286 -17.17 4.56 10.80
C ILE A 286 -17.28 4.38 9.29
N ILE A 287 -16.50 5.12 8.50
CA ILE A 287 -16.58 5.04 7.03
C ILE A 287 -16.22 3.62 6.57
N THR A 288 -15.19 3.02 7.17
CA THR A 288 -14.76 1.66 6.81
C THR A 288 -15.83 0.62 7.12
N LEU A 289 -16.32 0.54 8.36
CA LEU A 289 -17.23 -0.53 8.77
C LEU A 289 -18.68 -0.29 8.33
N ARG A 290 -19.13 0.98 8.24
CA ARG A 290 -20.50 1.31 7.84
C ARG A 290 -20.65 1.38 6.32
N ASP A 291 -19.71 2.04 5.64
CA ASP A 291 -19.91 2.43 4.25
C ASP A 291 -19.09 1.58 3.27
N TYR A 292 -17.90 1.13 3.65
CA TYR A 292 -17.00 0.41 2.75
C TYR A 292 -17.17 -1.10 2.81
N ILE A 293 -16.92 -1.73 3.96
CA ILE A 293 -16.86 -3.21 4.07
C ILE A 293 -18.16 -3.90 3.61
N PRO A 294 -19.38 -3.43 3.95
CA PRO A 294 -20.62 -4.04 3.44
C PRO A 294 -20.73 -4.05 1.91
N LYS A 295 -20.11 -3.08 1.21
CA LYS A 295 -20.06 -3.03 -0.26
C LYS A 295 -19.06 -4.02 -0.85
N ILE A 296 -18.00 -4.35 -0.11
CA ILE A 296 -16.94 -5.25 -0.54
C ILE A 296 -17.33 -6.72 -0.37
N ILE A 297 -17.81 -7.10 0.82
CA ILE A 297 -18.14 -8.50 1.12
C ILE A 297 -19.63 -8.82 0.95
N GLY A 298 -20.48 -7.80 0.74
CA GLY A 298 -21.93 -7.95 0.68
C GLY A 298 -22.58 -7.96 2.08
N THR A 299 -23.87 -7.64 2.13
CA THR A 299 -24.64 -7.53 3.38
C THR A 299 -24.73 -8.85 4.14
N ASP A 300 -24.87 -9.97 3.43
CA ASP A 300 -25.03 -11.28 4.06
C ASP A 300 -23.74 -11.73 4.74
N ALA A 301 -22.60 -11.58 4.06
CA ALA A 301 -21.29 -11.88 4.65
C ALA A 301 -20.95 -10.89 5.78
N PHE A 302 -21.31 -9.61 5.64
CA PHE A 302 -21.13 -8.63 6.72
C PHE A 302 -21.91 -9.05 7.97
N ASN A 303 -23.18 -9.42 7.84
CA ASN A 303 -24.01 -9.85 8.96
C ASN A 303 -23.50 -11.15 9.60
N LEU A 304 -22.95 -12.07 8.79
CA LEU A 304 -22.42 -13.35 9.25
C LEU A 304 -21.08 -13.21 9.99
N TYR A 305 -20.14 -12.45 9.43
CA TYR A 305 -18.74 -12.43 9.92
C TYR A 305 -18.41 -11.23 10.81
N ILE A 306 -19.11 -10.10 10.68
CA ILE A 306 -18.83 -8.86 11.43
C ILE A 306 -20.01 -8.51 12.34
N GLY A 307 -21.21 -8.40 11.76
CA GLY A 307 -22.45 -8.18 12.49
C GLY A 307 -22.48 -6.89 13.32
N LEU A 308 -23.42 -6.86 14.27
CA LEU A 308 -23.53 -5.77 15.25
C LEU A 308 -22.43 -5.88 16.29
N TYR A 309 -21.77 -4.77 16.59
CA TYR A 309 -20.73 -4.72 17.62
C TYR A 309 -21.30 -5.03 19.01
N THR A 310 -20.73 -6.02 19.68
CA THR A 310 -21.18 -6.50 21.01
C THR A 310 -20.35 -5.97 22.18
N GLY A 311 -19.30 -5.18 21.90
CA GLY A 311 -18.40 -4.64 22.90
C GLY A 311 -16.95 -5.08 22.71
N TYR A 312 -16.05 -4.53 23.52
CA TYR A 312 -14.62 -4.86 23.48
C TYR A 312 -14.36 -6.20 24.17
N ASP A 313 -13.79 -7.15 23.43
CA ASP A 313 -13.32 -8.43 23.96
C ASP A 313 -11.78 -8.39 24.10
N PRO A 314 -11.22 -8.41 25.32
CA PRO A 314 -9.78 -8.38 25.55
C PRO A 314 -9.05 -9.67 25.14
N THR A 315 -9.77 -10.75 24.84
CA THR A 315 -9.20 -12.04 24.42
C THR A 315 -8.99 -12.15 22.91
N MET A 316 -9.58 -11.25 22.12
CA MET A 316 -9.40 -11.20 20.66
C MET A 316 -8.04 -10.63 20.27
N ASN A 317 -7.33 -11.34 19.38
CA ASN A 317 -6.08 -10.88 18.80
C ASN A 317 -6.34 -9.99 17.56
N PRO A 318 -6.08 -8.67 17.62
CA PRO A 318 -6.31 -7.73 16.52
C PRO A 318 -5.16 -7.70 15.50
N THR A 319 -4.11 -8.50 15.67
CA THR A 319 -2.96 -8.50 14.77
C THR A 319 -3.39 -8.92 13.36
N VAL A 320 -3.10 -8.07 12.37
CA VAL A 320 -3.45 -8.36 10.98
C VAL A 320 -2.75 -9.64 10.51
N SER A 321 -3.46 -10.47 9.74
CA SER A 321 -2.93 -11.74 9.27
C SER A 321 -2.04 -11.57 8.04
N ASN A 322 -1.12 -12.51 7.87
CA ASN A 322 -0.22 -12.56 6.73
C ASN A 322 -1.00 -12.73 5.42
N VAL A 323 -2.01 -13.62 5.41
CA VAL A 323 -2.87 -13.82 4.23
C VAL A 323 -3.65 -12.57 3.88
N PHE A 324 -4.15 -11.81 4.87
CA PHE A 324 -4.89 -10.59 4.63
C PHE A 324 -4.03 -9.54 3.91
N SER A 325 -2.87 -9.22 4.47
CA SER A 325 -1.96 -8.17 3.96
C SER A 325 -1.24 -8.56 2.66
N THR A 326 -0.99 -9.85 2.46
CA THR A 326 -0.19 -10.34 1.33
C THR A 326 -1.05 -10.68 0.12
N ALA A 327 -2.29 -11.11 0.32
CA ALA A 327 -3.14 -11.62 -0.75
C ALA A 327 -4.56 -11.08 -0.69
N ALA A 328 -5.31 -11.32 0.39
CA ALA A 328 -6.76 -11.14 0.37
C ALA A 328 -7.18 -9.69 0.12
N PHE A 329 -6.56 -8.72 0.79
CA PHE A 329 -6.94 -7.31 0.64
C PHE A 329 -6.39 -6.67 -0.65
N ARG A 330 -5.55 -7.39 -1.40
CA ARG A 330 -5.06 -6.98 -2.72
C ARG A 330 -6.07 -7.21 -3.84
N PHE A 331 -7.28 -7.68 -3.53
CA PHE A 331 -8.39 -7.75 -4.50
C PHE A 331 -8.62 -6.38 -5.17
N GLY A 332 -8.39 -5.28 -4.44
CA GLY A 332 -8.53 -3.91 -4.93
C GLY A 332 -7.65 -3.60 -6.15
N HIS A 333 -6.56 -4.32 -6.38
CA HIS A 333 -5.77 -4.14 -7.61
C HIS A 333 -6.58 -4.45 -8.88
N ALA A 334 -7.56 -5.36 -8.79
CA ALA A 334 -8.43 -5.69 -9.91
C ALA A 334 -9.55 -4.65 -10.14
N THR A 335 -9.69 -3.66 -9.25
CA THR A 335 -10.69 -2.60 -9.34
C THR A 335 -10.09 -1.23 -9.69
N ILE A 336 -8.80 -1.19 -10.06
CA ILE A 336 -8.09 0.04 -10.45
C ILE A 336 -8.39 0.39 -11.91
N GLN A 337 -8.84 1.61 -12.15
CA GLN A 337 -8.99 2.17 -13.49
C GLN A 337 -7.63 2.45 -14.16
N PRO A 338 -7.50 2.27 -15.49
CA PRO A 338 -6.28 2.62 -16.20
C PRO A 338 -6.13 4.13 -16.43
N ILE A 339 -7.21 4.90 -16.24
CA ILE A 339 -7.27 6.33 -16.47
C ILE A 339 -7.64 7.06 -15.17
N VAL A 340 -6.81 8.02 -14.78
CA VAL A 340 -7.12 8.98 -13.72
C VAL A 340 -7.86 10.16 -14.32
N ARG A 341 -9.15 10.26 -13.96
CA ARG A 341 -10.06 11.25 -14.51
C ARG A 341 -10.06 12.53 -13.68
N ARG A 342 -10.09 13.68 -14.36
CA ARG A 342 -10.05 15.01 -13.74
C ARG A 342 -11.18 15.86 -14.30
N LEU A 343 -11.97 16.45 -13.41
CA LEU A 343 -13.14 17.23 -13.79
C LEU A 343 -13.09 18.65 -13.27
N ASN A 344 -13.53 19.61 -14.08
CA ASN A 344 -13.67 21.01 -13.66
C ASN A 344 -14.80 21.20 -12.63
N ALA A 345 -15.04 22.44 -12.22
CA ALA A 345 -16.06 22.78 -11.22
C ALA A 345 -17.51 22.44 -11.63
N GLN A 346 -17.76 22.23 -12.92
CA GLN A 346 -19.06 21.85 -13.48
C GLN A 346 -19.18 20.33 -13.69
N TYR A 347 -18.22 19.52 -13.21
CA TYR A 347 -18.15 18.08 -13.45
C TYR A 347 -18.06 17.71 -14.93
N LEU A 348 -17.40 18.55 -15.73
CA LEU A 348 -17.11 18.31 -17.14
C LEU A 348 -15.61 18.09 -17.34
N ASP A 349 -15.27 17.38 -18.42
CA ASP A 349 -13.88 17.27 -18.87
C ASP A 349 -13.31 18.68 -19.11
N ASP A 350 -12.07 18.88 -18.65
CA ASP A 350 -11.37 20.14 -18.75
C ASP A 350 -10.23 20.01 -19.78
N PRO A 351 -10.26 20.76 -20.90
CA PRO A 351 -9.18 20.75 -21.88
C PRO A 351 -7.81 21.15 -21.30
N GLU A 352 -7.77 21.92 -20.21
CA GLU A 352 -6.54 22.32 -19.53
C GLU A 352 -6.04 21.26 -18.52
N LEU A 353 -6.91 20.33 -18.11
CA LEU A 353 -6.60 19.23 -17.18
C LEU A 353 -7.07 17.88 -17.77
N PRO A 354 -6.46 17.40 -18.87
CA PRO A 354 -6.91 16.19 -19.55
C PRO A 354 -6.83 14.95 -18.64
N ASN A 355 -7.57 13.91 -18.95
CA ASN A 355 -7.44 12.64 -18.25
C ASN A 355 -6.02 12.07 -18.45
N LEU A 356 -5.47 11.40 -17.44
CA LEU A 356 -4.11 10.87 -17.44
C LEU A 356 -4.14 9.35 -17.40
N HIS A 357 -3.17 8.71 -18.03
CA HIS A 357 -2.93 7.29 -17.81
C HIS A 357 -2.34 7.06 -16.41
N LEU A 358 -2.64 5.90 -15.83
CA LEU A 358 -2.19 5.58 -14.48
C LEU A 358 -0.65 5.58 -14.35
N HIS A 359 0.08 5.15 -15.37
CA HIS A 359 1.55 5.19 -15.34
C HIS A 359 2.13 6.61 -15.22
N GLU A 360 1.39 7.64 -15.65
CA GLU A 360 1.85 9.03 -15.63
C GLU A 360 1.75 9.69 -14.24
N VAL A 361 0.96 9.10 -13.34
CA VAL A 361 0.65 9.65 -12.02
C VAL A 361 1.34 8.91 -10.88
N PHE A 362 2.05 7.81 -11.16
CA PHE A 362 2.85 7.13 -10.15
C PHE A 362 3.98 8.02 -9.65
N PHE A 363 4.04 8.27 -8.34
CA PHE A 363 5.09 9.06 -7.70
C PHE A 363 5.32 10.44 -8.34
N SER A 364 4.25 11.07 -8.85
CA SER A 364 4.27 12.36 -9.54
C SER A 364 3.55 13.47 -8.74
N PRO A 365 4.01 13.83 -7.52
CA PRO A 365 3.36 14.85 -6.68
C PRO A 365 3.31 16.24 -7.34
N TRP A 366 4.19 16.50 -8.32
CA TRP A 366 4.17 17.73 -9.09
C TRP A 366 2.86 17.93 -9.85
N ARG A 367 2.22 16.86 -10.33
CA ARG A 367 0.92 16.94 -11.01
C ARG A 367 -0.16 17.45 -10.07
N LEU A 368 -0.17 16.98 -8.82
CA LEU A 368 -1.10 17.49 -7.81
C LEU A 368 -0.88 18.99 -7.56
N ILE A 369 0.37 19.44 -7.45
CA ILE A 369 0.71 20.83 -7.14
C ILE A 369 0.48 21.78 -8.32
N LYS A 370 0.86 21.37 -9.53
CA LYS A 370 0.89 22.22 -10.73
C LYS A 370 -0.33 22.07 -11.62
N GLU A 371 -1.09 20.97 -11.52
CA GLU A 371 -2.21 20.65 -12.41
C GLU A 371 -3.56 20.62 -11.65
N GLY A 372 -3.87 21.70 -10.93
CA GLY A 372 -5.24 21.97 -10.45
C GLY A 372 -5.58 21.49 -9.03
N GLY A 373 -4.64 20.90 -8.29
CA GLY A 373 -4.86 20.53 -6.88
C GLY A 373 -5.76 19.32 -6.67
N LEU A 374 -6.38 19.27 -5.49
CA LEU A 374 -7.20 18.11 -5.09
C LEU A 374 -8.54 18.07 -5.82
N ASP A 375 -9.16 19.22 -6.02
CA ASP A 375 -10.56 19.33 -6.42
C ASP A 375 -10.87 18.59 -7.74
N PRO A 376 -10.09 18.73 -8.82
CA PRO A 376 -10.39 18.03 -10.07
C PRO A 376 -10.30 16.50 -9.95
N LEU A 377 -9.34 16.00 -9.17
CA LEU A 377 -9.18 14.58 -8.91
C LEU A 377 -10.33 14.04 -8.05
N LEU A 378 -10.69 14.74 -6.96
CA LEU A 378 -11.80 14.31 -6.10
C LEU A 378 -13.13 14.29 -6.85
N ARG A 379 -13.40 15.27 -7.73
CA ARG A 379 -14.58 15.23 -8.60
C ARG A 379 -14.54 14.04 -9.54
N GLY A 380 -13.39 13.75 -10.14
CA GLY A 380 -13.18 12.58 -10.98
C GLY A 380 -13.52 11.27 -10.27
N LEU A 381 -13.01 11.08 -9.05
CA LEU A 381 -13.25 9.90 -8.21
C LEU A 381 -14.72 9.74 -7.77
N LEU A 382 -15.43 10.85 -7.59
CA LEU A 382 -16.82 10.86 -7.15
C LEU A 382 -17.81 10.65 -8.31
N ALA A 383 -17.50 11.18 -9.49
CA ALA A 383 -18.41 11.19 -10.63
C ALA A 383 -18.20 10.03 -11.61
N HIS A 384 -17.05 9.36 -11.57
CA HIS A 384 -16.78 8.21 -12.44
C HIS A 384 -16.86 6.89 -11.70
N SER A 385 -17.28 5.88 -12.46
CA SER A 385 -17.36 4.49 -12.09
C SER A 385 -15.99 3.91 -11.69
N ALA A 386 -15.99 3.05 -10.67
CA ALA A 386 -14.86 2.17 -10.42
C ALA A 386 -14.69 1.18 -11.59
N LYS A 387 -13.54 0.50 -11.66
CA LYS A 387 -13.41 -0.65 -12.55
C LYS A 387 -14.10 -1.85 -11.93
N LEU A 388 -14.94 -2.54 -12.70
CA LEU A 388 -15.55 -3.80 -12.29
C LEU A 388 -14.52 -4.93 -12.34
N GLN A 389 -14.55 -5.81 -11.33
CA GLN A 389 -13.75 -7.04 -11.36
C GLN A 389 -14.49 -8.10 -12.18
N VAL A 390 -13.88 -8.50 -13.29
CA VAL A 390 -14.40 -9.48 -14.26
C VAL A 390 -13.32 -10.53 -14.54
N GLN A 391 -13.71 -11.79 -14.77
CA GLN A 391 -12.79 -12.94 -14.77
C GLN A 391 -11.71 -12.87 -15.87
N ASP A 392 -12.05 -12.33 -17.03
CA ASP A 392 -11.18 -12.15 -18.19
C ASP A 392 -10.52 -10.76 -18.23
N GLN A 393 -10.76 -9.92 -17.23
CA GLN A 393 -10.30 -8.55 -17.14
C GLN A 393 -9.77 -8.24 -15.73
N LEU A 394 -8.81 -9.02 -15.24
CA LEU A 394 -8.37 -8.87 -13.85
C LEU A 394 -7.58 -7.57 -13.65
N LEU A 395 -6.36 -7.46 -14.19
CA LEU A 395 -5.54 -6.24 -14.07
C LEU A 395 -5.26 -5.65 -15.46
N ASN A 396 -5.44 -4.34 -15.59
CA ASN A 396 -5.18 -3.61 -16.82
C ASN A 396 -3.67 -3.44 -17.11
N GLU A 397 -3.33 -3.10 -18.35
CA GLU A 397 -1.94 -3.00 -18.81
C GLU A 397 -1.10 -1.96 -18.06
N GLU A 398 -1.72 -0.92 -17.47
CA GLU A 398 -1.01 0.08 -16.68
C GLU A 398 -0.35 -0.54 -15.45
N LEU A 399 -0.94 -1.61 -14.91
CA LEU A 399 -0.45 -2.34 -13.74
C LEU A 399 0.40 -3.56 -14.11
N THR A 400 0.18 -4.17 -15.27
CA THR A 400 0.92 -5.38 -15.67
C THR A 400 2.12 -5.09 -16.57
N GLU A 401 2.14 -3.95 -17.26
CA GLU A 401 3.18 -3.60 -18.23
C GLU A 401 3.85 -2.24 -17.97
N LYS A 402 3.18 -1.32 -17.27
CA LYS A 402 3.66 0.07 -17.08
C LYS A 402 3.78 0.47 -15.61
N LEU A 403 3.81 -0.50 -14.69
CA LEU A 403 3.90 -0.20 -13.26
C LEU A 403 5.25 0.47 -12.96
N PHE A 404 5.21 1.70 -12.47
CA PHE A 404 6.39 2.41 -12.01
C PHE A 404 6.58 2.23 -10.50
N VAL A 405 7.79 1.86 -10.08
CA VAL A 405 8.14 1.69 -8.66
C VAL A 405 9.46 2.39 -8.40
N LEU A 406 9.49 3.30 -7.42
CA LEU A 406 10.65 4.15 -7.08
C LEU A 406 11.99 3.43 -6.94
N SER A 407 11.97 2.16 -6.53
CA SER A 407 13.19 1.40 -6.36
C SER A 407 13.80 0.96 -7.69
N ASN A 408 13.05 0.90 -8.80
CA ASN A 408 13.45 0.27 -10.06
C ASN A 408 13.52 1.27 -11.23
N ASN A 409 14.48 1.08 -12.14
CA ASN A 409 14.70 1.93 -13.32
C ASN A 409 13.83 1.56 -14.53
N GLY A 410 12.94 0.58 -14.40
CA GLY A 410 12.05 0.14 -15.48
C GLY A 410 10.68 -0.29 -14.97
N SER A 411 9.76 -0.52 -15.91
CA SER A 411 8.41 -0.98 -15.62
C SER A 411 8.40 -2.36 -14.98
N LEU A 412 7.44 -2.58 -14.08
CA LEU A 412 7.18 -3.86 -13.42
C LEU A 412 5.77 -4.36 -13.73
N ASP A 413 5.48 -5.54 -13.19
CA ASP A 413 4.19 -6.21 -13.31
C ASP A 413 3.64 -6.46 -11.90
N LEU A 414 2.59 -5.72 -11.51
CA LEU A 414 1.97 -5.80 -10.18
C LEU A 414 1.39 -7.19 -9.91
N ALA A 415 0.82 -7.85 -10.92
CA ALA A 415 0.29 -9.20 -10.78
C ALA A 415 1.40 -10.20 -10.48
N SER A 416 2.50 -10.12 -11.22
CA SER A 416 3.69 -10.94 -10.97
C SER A 416 4.27 -10.68 -9.58
N LEU A 417 4.34 -9.41 -9.15
CA LEU A 417 4.78 -9.03 -7.80
C LEU A 417 3.88 -9.63 -6.72
N ASN A 418 2.56 -9.63 -6.90
CA ASN A 418 1.61 -10.22 -5.94
C ASN A 418 1.81 -11.72 -5.80
N LEU A 419 1.89 -12.44 -6.92
CA LEU A 419 2.10 -13.89 -6.94
C LEU A 419 3.45 -14.27 -6.34
N GLN A 420 4.52 -13.54 -6.69
CA GLN A 420 5.85 -13.75 -6.14
C GLN A 420 5.91 -13.43 -4.64
N ARG A 421 5.20 -12.38 -4.18
CA ARG A 421 5.07 -12.03 -2.77
C ARG A 421 4.34 -13.10 -1.97
N GLY A 422 3.30 -13.71 -2.53
CA GLY A 422 2.62 -14.86 -1.91
C GLY A 422 3.57 -16.05 -1.67
N ARG A 423 4.49 -16.31 -2.62
CA ARG A 423 5.55 -17.32 -2.46
C ARG A 423 6.60 -16.89 -1.43
N ASP A 424 7.06 -15.64 -1.46
CA ASP A 424 8.01 -15.05 -0.49
C ASP A 424 7.53 -15.16 0.96
N HIS A 425 6.22 -14.95 1.16
CA HIS A 425 5.58 -15.02 2.47
C HIS A 425 5.18 -16.44 2.87
N GLY A 426 5.45 -17.45 2.04
CA GLY A 426 5.09 -18.83 2.33
C GLY A 426 3.59 -18.99 2.56
N LEU A 427 2.75 -18.32 1.78
CA LEU A 427 1.30 -18.54 1.86
C LEU A 427 0.96 -19.96 1.38
N PRO A 428 0.03 -20.67 2.05
CA PRO A 428 -0.53 -21.93 1.55
C PRO A 428 -1.19 -21.80 0.16
N GLY A 429 -1.45 -22.94 -0.49
CA GLY A 429 -2.20 -22.99 -1.74
C GLY A 429 -3.70 -22.76 -1.55
N LEU A 430 -4.41 -22.44 -2.64
CA LEU A 430 -5.85 -22.13 -2.63
C LEU A 430 -6.70 -23.19 -1.92
N LEU A 431 -6.47 -24.49 -2.20
CA LEU A 431 -7.26 -25.57 -1.61
C LEU A 431 -7.22 -25.57 -0.07
N ILE A 432 -6.06 -25.26 0.52
CA ILE A 432 -5.90 -25.20 1.99
C ILE A 432 -6.71 -24.03 2.56
N PHE A 433 -6.80 -22.90 1.84
CA PHE A 433 -7.62 -21.77 2.25
C PHE A 433 -9.13 -21.98 2.04
N LEU A 434 -9.53 -22.89 1.14
CA LEU A 434 -10.95 -23.25 0.96
C LEU A 434 -11.44 -24.22 2.04
N GLU A 435 -10.52 -25.02 2.62
CA GLU A 435 -10.81 -25.93 3.73
C GLU A 435 -10.85 -25.25 5.10
N PHE A 436 -10.10 -24.15 5.26
CA PHE A 436 -10.08 -23.31 6.46
C PHE A 436 -11.29 -22.40 6.52
#